data_AF-A0A9E0WQ40-F1
#
_entry.id   AF-A0A9E0WQ40-F1
#
_cell.length_a   1.000
_cell.length_b   1.000
_cell.length_c   1.000
_cell.angle_alpha   90.00
_cell.angle_beta   90.00
_cell.angle_gamma   90.00
#
_symmetry.space_group_name_H-M   'P 1'
#
loop_
_entity.id
_entity.type
_entity.pdbx_description
1 polymer ?
#
loop_
_entity_poly.entity_id
_entity_poly.type
_entity_poly.pdbx_seq_one_letter_code
_entity_poly.pdbx_strand_id
1 'polypeptide(L)'
;MDTAALDIYTVSAIANAIKGTIEKSFSNVRVKGEISGLKYADSGHVYFSLKDEGAVLHAICWKGVASRLPFRLEDGLEVICSGAISTYPGRSVYQITASNIEIAGVGALLKMLEQRKKAFAAEGLFDINRKKPLPYLPKVIGVVTSPTGAVIRDILHRIRERYPVHVLVWGVLVQGPEAAGQIASAIAGFHNLPSHIPSPDLLIVARGGGSVEDLWAFNEEEVVRAVAAAKIPIISAVGHETDTTLIDYVADKRAPTPTAAAEIALPVKRELEAKVQQLQERLATALPNLFARYQLQLRKAAVGLQRAQQIVDRLTSHMANVALRLGYSMQRMWSYKNQVYMVVINRIQPHKLEVLLAQRTHALVHTATRLHSRMKSVVDAFAARFVLSGTLLESYHYHKVLARGFAIVRNKTGKVVRAVGQAIAAGAVNIEFADGSCNATIEEGVRVVAPEKKTSRERDKQVDAKQQHLQF
;
A
#
# COMPACT_ATOMS: atom_id res chain seq x y z
N MET A 1 94.08 42.63 -73.97
CA MET A 1 93.18 43.25 -72.98
C MET A 1 92.61 44.49 -73.66
N ASP A 2 91.47 44.31 -74.34
CA ASP A 2 90.79 45.42 -75.02
C ASP A 2 90.22 46.38 -73.97
N THR A 3 90.82 47.55 -73.88
CA THR A 3 90.19 48.71 -73.27
C THR A 3 89.21 49.28 -74.30
N ALA A 4 88.01 48.69 -74.34
CA ALA A 4 86.90 49.26 -75.08
C ALA A 4 86.71 50.71 -74.62
N ALA A 5 86.67 51.64 -75.58
CA ALA A 5 86.47 53.06 -75.34
C ALA A 5 85.26 53.28 -74.41
N LEU A 6 85.53 53.78 -73.21
CA LEU A 6 84.49 54.12 -72.24
C LEU A 6 83.92 55.50 -72.62
N ASP A 7 82.63 55.54 -72.97
CA ASP A 7 81.93 56.78 -73.27
C ASP A 7 81.86 57.70 -72.03
N ILE A 8 82.25 58.97 -72.18
CA ILE A 8 82.17 59.98 -71.13
C ILE A 8 80.77 60.61 -71.16
N TYR A 9 79.97 60.34 -70.13
CA TYR A 9 78.65 60.95 -69.95
C TYR A 9 78.72 62.19 -69.05
N THR A 10 77.94 63.23 -69.37
CA THR A 10 77.61 64.28 -68.40
C THR A 10 76.63 63.76 -67.37
N VAL A 11 76.57 64.38 -66.18
CA VAL A 11 75.67 63.97 -65.09
C VAL A 11 74.21 63.91 -65.56
N SER A 12 73.77 64.86 -66.38
CA SER A 12 72.42 64.86 -66.96
C SER A 12 72.24 63.77 -68.04
N ALA A 13 73.27 63.50 -68.85
CA ALA A 13 73.22 62.47 -69.87
C ALA A 13 73.12 61.07 -69.25
N ILE A 14 73.91 60.77 -68.22
CA ILE A 14 73.85 59.47 -67.54
C ILE A 14 72.54 59.30 -66.76
N ALA A 15 72.04 60.35 -66.09
CA ALA A 15 70.76 60.27 -65.36
C ALA A 15 69.58 59.99 -66.30
N ASN A 16 69.56 60.62 -67.48
CA ASN A 16 68.53 60.36 -68.49
C ASN A 16 68.70 58.98 -69.15
N ALA A 17 69.93 58.51 -69.36
CA ALA A 17 70.20 57.17 -69.85
C ALA A 17 69.68 56.10 -68.86
N ILE A 18 69.96 56.26 -67.56
CA ILE A 18 69.47 55.40 -66.49
C ILE A 18 67.94 55.40 -66.46
N LYS A 19 67.32 56.58 -66.53
CA LYS A 19 65.85 56.71 -66.60
C LYS A 19 65.27 55.92 -67.78
N GLY A 20 65.83 56.12 -68.99
CA GLY A 20 65.36 55.46 -70.19
C GLY A 20 65.50 53.93 -70.15
N THR A 21 66.57 53.42 -69.55
CA THR A 21 66.77 51.97 -69.35
C THR A 21 65.76 51.41 -68.36
N ILE A 22 65.55 52.08 -67.22
CA ILE A 22 64.63 51.63 -66.18
C ILE A 22 63.18 51.66 -66.66
N GLU A 23 62.75 52.72 -67.34
CA GLU A 23 61.39 52.81 -67.87
C GLU A 23 61.12 51.75 -68.95
N LYS A 24 62.13 51.36 -69.74
CA LYS A 24 62.03 50.26 -70.71
C LYS A 24 61.96 48.89 -70.02
N SER A 25 62.83 48.64 -69.04
CA SER A 25 62.94 47.34 -68.38
C SER A 25 61.82 47.08 -67.37
N PHE A 26 61.29 48.11 -66.73
CA PHE A 26 60.32 48.01 -65.63
C PHE A 26 59.06 48.85 -65.90
N SER A 27 58.53 48.73 -67.12
CA SER A 27 57.32 49.44 -67.57
C SER A 27 56.04 48.96 -66.89
N ASN A 28 55.97 47.70 -66.45
CA ASN A 28 54.85 47.15 -65.70
C ASN A 28 55.35 46.09 -64.70
N VAL A 29 55.46 46.48 -63.43
CA VAL A 29 55.92 45.61 -62.34
C VAL A 29 54.93 45.62 -61.19
N ARG A 30 54.97 44.56 -60.38
CA ARG A 30 54.22 44.43 -59.12
C ARG A 30 55.21 44.37 -57.97
N VAL A 31 55.10 45.30 -57.02
CA VAL A 31 56.00 45.42 -55.86
C VAL A 31 55.17 45.29 -54.59
N LYS A 32 55.54 44.33 -53.73
CA LYS A 32 54.95 44.14 -52.42
C LYS A 32 55.75 44.94 -51.38
N GLY A 33 55.08 45.66 -50.49
CA GLY A 33 55.72 46.36 -49.38
C GLY A 33 54.72 47.01 -48.44
N GLU A 34 55.20 47.41 -47.27
CA GLU A 34 54.44 48.16 -46.27
C GLU A 34 54.45 49.66 -46.60
N ILE A 35 53.27 50.29 -46.54
CA ILE A 35 53.12 51.72 -46.74
C ILE A 35 53.70 52.47 -45.53
N SER A 36 54.62 53.39 -45.80
CA SER A 36 55.18 54.29 -44.80
C SER A 36 55.27 55.72 -45.33
N GLY A 37 55.02 56.71 -44.47
CA GLY A 37 55.17 58.12 -44.80
C GLY A 37 54.10 58.61 -45.79
N LEU A 38 52.88 58.11 -45.66
CA LEU A 38 51.72 58.49 -46.48
C LEU A 38 51.41 59.99 -46.35
N LYS A 39 51.33 60.68 -47.49
CA LYS A 39 50.97 62.09 -47.60
C LYS A 39 49.94 62.29 -48.71
N TYR A 40 48.79 62.85 -48.32
CA TYR A 40 47.78 63.35 -49.25
C TYR A 40 48.10 64.80 -49.61
N ALA A 41 48.39 65.07 -50.88
CA ALA A 41 48.63 66.42 -51.37
C ALA A 41 47.30 67.12 -51.69
N ASP A 42 47.27 68.45 -51.61
CA ASP A 42 46.09 69.28 -51.93
C ASP A 42 45.63 69.12 -53.39
N SER A 43 46.52 68.71 -54.29
CA SER A 43 46.22 68.35 -55.69
C SER A 43 45.42 67.05 -55.85
N GLY A 44 45.23 66.30 -54.76
CA GLY A 44 44.58 65.00 -54.74
C GLY A 44 45.50 63.83 -55.14
N HIS A 45 46.80 64.04 -55.24
CA HIS A 45 47.79 62.97 -55.42
C HIS A 45 48.23 62.41 -54.07
N VAL A 46 48.54 61.11 -54.04
CA VAL A 46 49.00 60.43 -52.83
C VAL A 46 50.45 60.02 -53.03
N TYR A 47 51.31 60.46 -52.10
CA TYR A 47 52.71 60.12 -52.06
C TYR A 47 52.95 59.22 -50.85
N PHE A 48 53.65 58.12 -51.05
CA PHE A 48 54.03 57.20 -49.97
C PHE A 48 55.31 56.47 -50.34
N SER A 49 55.86 55.71 -49.41
CA SER A 49 56.98 54.82 -49.69
C SER A 49 56.56 53.39 -49.37
N LEU A 50 56.96 52.46 -50.24
CA LEU A 50 56.87 51.03 -50.02
C LEU A 50 58.17 50.58 -49.35
N LYS A 51 58.05 50.00 -48.16
CA LYS A 51 59.18 49.49 -47.38
C LYS A 51 59.10 47.98 -47.25
N ASP A 52 60.25 47.32 -47.35
CA ASP A 52 60.44 45.94 -46.91
C ASP A 52 61.59 45.87 -45.88
N GLU A 53 62.08 44.67 -45.55
CA GLU A 53 63.16 44.49 -44.56
C GLU A 53 64.51 45.11 -44.99
N GLY A 54 64.75 45.32 -46.29
CA GLY A 54 66.06 45.72 -46.83
C GLY A 54 66.07 46.95 -47.73
N ALA A 55 64.91 47.45 -48.18
CA ALA A 55 64.79 48.48 -49.19
C ALA A 55 63.57 49.38 -48.98
N VAL A 56 63.66 50.57 -49.58
CA VAL A 56 62.56 51.55 -49.63
C VAL A 56 62.42 52.04 -51.06
N LEU A 57 61.20 51.99 -51.59
CA LEU A 57 60.84 52.48 -52.91
C LEU A 57 59.76 53.56 -52.80
N HIS A 58 59.99 54.74 -53.35
CA HIS A 58 58.98 55.79 -53.35
C HIS A 58 57.85 55.48 -54.32
N ALA A 59 56.63 55.85 -53.98
CA ALA A 59 55.45 55.59 -54.78
C ALA A 59 54.60 56.86 -54.94
N ILE A 60 54.07 57.04 -56.14
CA ILE A 60 53.15 58.12 -56.49
C ILE A 60 51.88 57.49 -57.02
N CYS A 61 50.75 57.82 -56.41
CA CYS A 61 49.42 57.48 -56.89
C CYS A 61 48.69 58.75 -57.34
N TRP A 62 48.46 58.88 -58.65
CA TRP A 62 47.77 60.03 -59.22
C TRP A 62 46.30 60.06 -58.82
N LYS A 63 45.70 61.26 -58.80
CA LYS A 63 44.31 61.50 -58.33
C LYS A 63 43.29 60.55 -58.96
N GLY A 64 43.43 60.29 -60.26
CA GLY A 64 42.51 59.43 -61.00
C GLY A 64 42.52 57.97 -60.55
N VAL A 65 43.68 57.46 -60.09
CA VAL A 65 43.82 56.11 -59.54
C VAL A 65 43.42 56.11 -58.07
N ALA A 66 43.92 57.07 -57.29
CA ALA A 66 43.65 57.19 -55.86
C ALA A 66 42.14 57.30 -55.54
N SER A 67 41.37 58.02 -56.37
CA SER A 67 39.92 58.18 -56.19
C SER A 67 39.10 56.93 -56.54
N ARG A 68 39.70 55.96 -57.24
CA ARG A 68 39.06 54.70 -57.65
C ARG A 68 39.34 53.55 -56.69
N LEU A 69 40.21 53.75 -55.70
CA LEU A 69 40.52 52.73 -54.72
C LEU A 69 39.29 52.47 -53.83
N PRO A 70 38.89 51.20 -53.62
CA PRO A 70 37.73 50.87 -52.79
C PRO A 70 38.01 51.06 -51.28
N PHE A 71 39.25 51.41 -50.92
CA PHE A 71 39.70 51.61 -49.54
C PHE A 71 40.59 52.85 -49.43
N ARG A 72 40.70 53.38 -48.22
CA ARG A 72 41.61 54.48 -47.90
C ARG A 72 42.96 53.91 -47.51
N LEU A 73 44.03 54.50 -48.05
CA LEU A 73 45.40 54.13 -47.68
C LEU A 73 45.68 54.62 -46.25
N GLU A 74 46.35 53.78 -45.47
CA GLU A 74 46.79 54.03 -44.09
C GLU A 74 48.27 53.59 -44.01
N ASP A 75 49.07 54.30 -43.19
CA ASP A 75 50.43 53.86 -42.87
C ASP A 75 50.37 52.50 -42.14
N GLY A 76 51.30 51.61 -42.45
CA GLY A 76 51.36 50.24 -41.90
C GLY A 76 50.58 49.20 -42.70
N LEU A 77 49.87 49.59 -43.77
CA LEU A 77 49.24 48.63 -44.66
C LEU A 77 50.28 47.98 -45.58
N GLU A 78 50.32 46.66 -45.57
CA GLU A 78 51.07 45.90 -46.58
C GLU A 78 50.24 45.85 -47.88
N VAL A 79 50.86 46.23 -49.01
CA VAL A 79 50.18 46.38 -50.30
C VAL A 79 51.03 45.81 -51.44
N ILE A 80 50.38 45.37 -52.50
CA ILE A 80 50.99 45.12 -53.81
C ILE A 80 50.64 46.30 -54.72
N CYS A 81 51.64 47.12 -55.01
CA CYS A 81 51.53 48.20 -56.00
C CYS A 81 51.93 47.70 -57.37
N SER A 82 51.06 47.89 -58.36
CA SER A 82 51.34 47.64 -59.77
C SER A 82 51.59 48.96 -60.48
N GLY A 83 52.61 49.05 -61.33
CA GLY A 83 52.96 50.30 -61.99
C GLY A 83 54.27 50.28 -62.77
N ALA A 84 54.62 51.44 -63.32
CA ALA A 84 55.90 51.66 -63.99
C ALA A 84 56.93 52.24 -63.02
N ILE A 85 58.14 51.68 -62.98
CA ILE A 85 59.25 52.29 -62.24
C ILE A 85 59.91 53.33 -63.14
N SER A 86 60.14 54.51 -62.58
CA SER A 86 60.86 55.60 -63.21
C SER A 86 61.85 56.20 -62.20
N THR A 87 62.80 56.99 -62.69
CA THR A 87 63.69 57.77 -61.84
C THR A 87 63.38 59.25 -62.00
N TYR A 88 63.51 60.00 -60.91
CA TYR A 88 63.48 61.46 -60.97
C TYR A 88 64.91 61.99 -61.19
N PRO A 89 65.27 62.48 -62.40
CA PRO A 89 66.67 62.79 -62.72
C PRO A 89 67.27 63.88 -61.86
N GLY A 90 66.45 64.80 -61.34
CA GLY A 90 66.91 65.90 -60.49
C GLY A 90 67.35 65.49 -59.08
N ARG A 91 67.01 64.28 -58.62
CA ARG A 91 67.40 63.76 -57.30
C ARG A 91 67.95 62.33 -57.32
N SER A 92 68.00 61.69 -58.49
CA SER A 92 68.43 60.30 -58.67
C SER A 92 67.69 59.29 -57.77
N VAL A 93 66.40 59.54 -57.52
CA VAL A 93 65.55 58.69 -56.69
C VAL A 93 64.69 57.79 -57.56
N TYR A 94 64.61 56.50 -57.21
CA TYR A 94 63.69 55.53 -57.83
C TYR A 94 62.27 55.73 -57.29
N GLN A 95 61.29 55.74 -58.20
CA GLN A 95 59.89 55.85 -57.84
C GLN A 95 59.00 54.97 -58.72
N ILE A 96 57.97 54.38 -58.14
CA ILE A 96 56.91 53.68 -58.86
C ILE A 96 55.70 54.61 -59.06
N THR A 97 55.23 54.71 -60.30
CA THR A 97 53.94 55.34 -60.59
C THR A 97 52.87 54.26 -60.51
N ALA A 98 52.10 54.26 -59.42
CA ALA A 98 51.10 53.24 -59.15
C ALA A 98 49.89 53.39 -60.09
N SER A 99 49.64 52.36 -60.90
CA SER A 99 48.45 52.24 -61.74
C SER A 99 47.33 51.46 -61.04
N ASN A 100 47.69 50.52 -60.16
CA ASN A 100 46.77 49.78 -59.30
C ASN A 100 47.43 49.49 -57.94
N ILE A 101 46.66 49.55 -56.86
CA ILE A 101 47.12 49.23 -55.50
C ILE A 101 46.15 48.21 -54.93
N GLU A 102 46.66 47.04 -54.60
CA GLU A 102 45.92 45.96 -53.94
C GLU A 102 46.46 45.83 -52.53
N ILE A 103 45.59 45.69 -51.53
CA ILE A 103 46.06 45.38 -50.18
C ILE A 103 46.60 43.95 -50.19
N ALA A 104 47.81 43.78 -49.67
CA ALA A 104 48.45 42.49 -49.56
C ALA A 104 48.56 42.14 -48.08
N GLY A 105 47.86 41.07 -47.66
CA GLY A 105 48.13 40.45 -46.37
C GLY A 105 46.92 40.19 -45.48
N VAL A 106 47.12 39.22 -44.59
CA VAL A 106 46.19 38.70 -43.57
C VAL A 106 45.59 39.83 -42.71
N GLY A 107 46.31 40.92 -42.46
CA GLY A 107 45.88 42.01 -41.58
C GLY A 107 44.61 42.74 -42.03
N ALA A 108 44.44 42.95 -43.34
CA ALA A 108 43.24 43.59 -43.87
C ALA A 108 42.00 42.68 -43.81
N LEU A 109 42.20 41.39 -44.08
CA LEU A 109 41.17 40.37 -43.89
C LEU A 109 40.76 40.29 -42.42
N LEU A 110 41.69 40.33 -41.48
CA LEU A 110 41.38 40.36 -40.05
C LEU A 110 40.60 41.62 -39.65
N LYS A 111 40.99 42.81 -40.15
CA LYS A 111 40.25 44.07 -39.91
C LYS A 111 38.82 43.98 -40.44
N MET A 112 38.62 43.45 -41.65
CA MET A 112 37.30 43.22 -42.24
C MET A 112 36.47 42.22 -41.44
N LEU A 113 37.08 41.12 -40.99
CA LEU A 113 36.43 40.09 -40.17
C LEU A 113 35.96 40.68 -38.84
N GLU A 114 36.79 41.48 -38.18
CA GLU A 114 36.44 42.12 -36.91
C GLU A 114 35.31 43.14 -37.07
N GLN A 115 35.32 43.93 -38.16
CA GLN A 115 34.23 44.85 -38.50
C GLN A 115 32.91 44.11 -38.72
N ARG A 116 32.91 43.04 -39.53
CA ARG A 116 31.72 42.20 -39.77
C ARG A 116 31.23 41.52 -38.49
N LYS A 117 32.14 41.01 -37.67
CA LYS A 117 31.82 40.42 -36.35
C LYS A 117 31.07 41.42 -35.48
N LYS A 118 31.56 42.67 -35.38
CA LYS A 118 30.89 43.73 -34.62
C LYS A 118 29.51 44.07 -35.19
N ALA A 119 29.38 44.16 -36.51
CA ALA A 119 28.10 44.44 -37.17
C ALA A 119 27.06 43.34 -36.90
N PHE A 120 27.39 42.07 -37.13
CA PHE A 120 26.47 40.95 -36.89
C PHE A 120 26.16 40.71 -35.41
N ALA A 121 27.10 41.00 -34.52
CA ALA A 121 26.85 40.99 -33.08
C ALA A 121 25.82 42.07 -32.69
N ALA A 122 25.91 43.27 -33.28
CA ALA A 122 24.94 44.35 -33.05
C ALA A 122 23.54 44.01 -33.59
N GLU A 123 23.45 43.24 -34.68
CA GLU A 123 22.19 42.69 -35.19
C GLU A 123 21.61 41.54 -34.33
N GLY A 124 22.35 41.03 -33.34
CA GLY A 124 21.93 39.90 -32.49
C GLY A 124 22.00 38.54 -33.19
N LEU A 125 22.74 38.42 -34.30
CA LEU A 125 22.87 37.14 -35.04
C LEU A 125 23.60 36.06 -34.25
N PHE A 126 24.38 36.43 -33.24
CA PHE A 126 25.14 35.51 -32.38
C PHE A 126 24.44 35.17 -31.07
N ASP A 127 23.19 35.60 -30.88
CA ASP A 127 22.45 35.38 -29.64
C ASP A 127 22.24 33.89 -29.36
N ILE A 128 22.55 33.47 -28.13
CA ILE A 128 22.41 32.08 -27.69
C ILE A 128 20.96 31.58 -27.83
N ASN A 129 19.98 32.49 -27.67
CA ASN A 129 18.54 32.19 -27.75
C ASN A 129 18.09 31.82 -29.17
N ARG A 130 18.86 32.16 -30.21
CA ARG A 130 18.58 31.75 -31.59
C ARG A 130 19.02 30.31 -31.87
N LYS A 131 19.97 29.79 -31.07
CA LYS A 131 20.58 28.49 -31.29
C LYS A 131 19.59 27.38 -30.94
N LYS A 132 19.50 26.40 -31.82
CA LYS A 132 18.56 25.27 -31.74
C LYS A 132 19.22 24.08 -31.05
N PRO A 133 18.44 23.30 -30.28
CA PRO A 133 18.93 22.05 -29.72
C PRO A 133 19.20 21.05 -30.85
N LEU A 134 20.34 20.36 -30.77
CA LEU A 134 20.66 19.29 -31.70
C LEU A 134 19.75 18.07 -31.43
N PRO A 135 19.24 17.39 -32.47
CA PRO A 135 18.51 16.13 -32.30
C PRO A 135 19.45 15.08 -31.69
N TYR A 136 18.96 14.34 -30.70
CA TYR A 136 19.76 13.31 -30.04
C TYR A 136 20.11 12.13 -30.97
N LEU A 137 19.19 11.76 -31.87
CA LEU A 137 19.36 10.66 -32.83
C LEU A 137 18.81 11.11 -34.20
N PRO A 138 19.55 11.93 -34.96
CA PRO A 138 19.15 12.29 -36.33
C PRO A 138 19.10 11.04 -37.22
N LYS A 139 18.07 10.91 -38.04
CA LYS A 139 17.94 9.82 -39.03
C LYS A 139 18.69 10.14 -40.32
N VAL A 140 18.70 11.42 -40.69
CA VAL A 140 19.35 11.92 -41.90
C VAL A 140 20.21 13.12 -41.56
N ILE A 141 21.48 13.07 -41.97
CA ILE A 141 22.44 14.18 -41.82
C ILE A 141 22.75 14.74 -43.20
N GLY A 142 22.58 16.05 -43.38
CA GLY A 142 23.05 16.76 -44.56
C GLY A 142 24.48 17.25 -44.35
N VAL A 143 25.35 17.11 -45.34
CA VAL A 143 26.74 17.58 -45.29
C VAL A 143 27.00 18.50 -46.46
N VAL A 144 27.39 19.73 -46.17
CA VAL A 144 27.81 20.74 -47.16
C VAL A 144 29.33 20.79 -47.14
N THR A 145 29.96 20.21 -48.17
CA THR A 145 31.43 20.17 -48.30
C THR A 145 31.83 19.79 -49.73
N SER A 146 33.13 19.75 -50.01
CA SER A 146 33.65 19.28 -51.30
C SER A 146 33.51 17.75 -51.42
N PRO A 147 32.96 17.23 -52.54
CA PRO A 147 32.70 15.81 -52.70
C PRO A 147 33.96 14.95 -52.85
N THR A 148 35.11 15.54 -53.20
CA THR A 148 36.38 14.83 -53.45
C THR A 148 37.37 14.91 -52.27
N GLY A 149 37.07 15.70 -51.25
CA GLY A 149 37.98 15.96 -50.13
C GLY A 149 38.22 14.78 -49.18
N ALA A 150 39.26 14.88 -48.33
CA ALA A 150 39.45 13.98 -47.19
C ALA A 150 38.37 14.18 -46.12
N VAL A 151 37.94 15.43 -45.94
CA VAL A 151 36.92 15.87 -44.97
C VAL A 151 35.64 15.02 -45.03
N ILE A 152 35.07 14.81 -46.22
CA ILE A 152 33.84 14.02 -46.34
C ILE A 152 34.09 12.54 -45.99
N ARG A 153 35.26 12.00 -46.35
CA ARG A 153 35.63 10.62 -46.01
C ARG A 153 35.77 10.43 -44.51
N ASP A 154 36.37 11.40 -43.82
CA ASP A 154 36.54 11.38 -42.36
C ASP A 154 35.20 11.46 -41.63
N ILE A 155 34.29 12.33 -42.08
CA ILE A 155 32.92 12.43 -41.55
C ILE A 155 32.18 11.10 -41.77
N LEU A 156 32.18 10.57 -43.00
CA LEU A 156 31.48 9.33 -43.33
C LEU A 156 32.04 8.13 -42.55
N HIS A 157 33.36 8.05 -42.38
CA HIS A 157 34.01 7.01 -41.59
C HIS A 157 33.55 7.09 -40.13
N ARG A 158 33.60 8.28 -39.51
CA ARG A 158 33.17 8.46 -38.12
C ARG A 158 31.68 8.19 -37.91
N ILE A 159 30.81 8.59 -38.84
CA ILE A 159 29.38 8.27 -38.77
C ILE A 159 29.16 6.75 -38.80
N ARG A 160 29.85 6.02 -39.70
CA ARG A 160 29.74 4.55 -39.79
C ARG A 160 30.25 3.84 -38.54
N GLU A 161 31.34 4.34 -37.96
CA GLU A 161 31.93 3.78 -36.74
C GLU A 161 31.02 4.02 -35.52
N ARG A 162 30.45 5.22 -35.39
CA ARG A 162 29.75 5.66 -34.18
C ARG A 162 28.28 5.25 -34.18
N TYR A 163 27.52 5.62 -35.21
CA TYR A 163 26.11 5.27 -35.38
C TYR A 163 25.69 5.45 -36.86
N PRO A 164 25.63 4.38 -37.66
CA PRO A 164 25.34 4.48 -39.09
C PRO A 164 23.97 5.09 -39.37
N VAL A 165 23.95 6.25 -40.05
CA VAL A 165 22.74 6.96 -40.49
C VAL A 165 22.84 7.34 -41.96
N HIS A 166 21.72 7.74 -42.55
CA HIS A 166 21.70 8.19 -43.93
C HIS A 166 22.35 9.57 -44.04
N VAL A 167 23.27 9.75 -45.00
CA VAL A 167 24.01 10.99 -45.21
C VAL A 167 23.71 11.51 -46.61
N LEU A 168 23.24 12.76 -46.68
CA LEU A 168 23.04 13.49 -47.93
C LEU A 168 24.18 14.48 -48.10
N VAL A 169 24.94 14.35 -49.18
CA VAL A 169 26.07 15.25 -49.46
C VAL A 169 25.65 16.25 -50.53
N TRP A 170 25.74 17.54 -50.21
CA TRP A 170 25.64 18.61 -51.18
C TRP A 170 27.04 19.11 -51.51
N GLY A 171 27.51 18.74 -52.70
CA GLY A 171 28.84 19.10 -53.18
C GLY A 171 28.92 20.60 -53.46
N VAL A 172 29.85 21.30 -52.79
CA VAL A 172 30.12 22.73 -53.03
C VAL A 172 31.61 22.98 -53.12
N LEU A 173 31.97 24.06 -53.81
CA LEU A 173 33.30 24.65 -53.66
C LEU A 173 33.43 25.18 -52.23
N VAL A 174 34.49 24.76 -51.55
CA VAL A 174 34.77 25.16 -50.16
C VAL A 174 35.75 26.33 -50.08
N GLN A 175 36.34 26.74 -51.20
CA GLN A 175 37.34 27.80 -51.31
C GLN A 175 37.24 28.54 -52.65
N GLY A 176 37.75 29.77 -52.69
CA GLY A 176 37.68 30.63 -53.87
C GLY A 176 36.43 31.54 -53.88
N PRO A 177 36.33 32.44 -54.87
CA PRO A 177 35.32 33.51 -54.89
C PRO A 177 33.89 33.01 -55.04
N GLU A 178 33.67 31.85 -55.69
CA GLU A 178 32.33 31.27 -55.88
C GLU A 178 31.86 30.42 -54.69
N ALA A 179 32.73 30.12 -53.73
CA ALA A 179 32.43 29.20 -52.64
C ALA A 179 31.30 29.69 -51.73
N ALA A 180 31.32 30.98 -51.37
CA ALA A 180 30.34 31.56 -50.45
C ALA A 180 28.91 31.44 -51.00
N GLY A 181 28.68 31.81 -52.27
CA GLY A 181 27.36 31.70 -52.90
C GLY A 181 26.88 30.26 -53.05
N GLN A 182 27.78 29.32 -53.35
CA GLN A 182 27.44 27.89 -53.41
C GLN A 182 27.08 27.32 -52.04
N ILE A 183 27.83 27.67 -50.99
CA ILE A 183 27.55 27.23 -49.61
C ILE A 183 26.19 27.77 -49.14
N ALA A 184 25.92 29.06 -49.34
CA ALA A 184 24.65 29.68 -48.97
C ALA A 184 23.47 29.02 -49.72
N SER A 185 23.65 28.77 -51.02
CA SER A 185 22.65 28.09 -51.86
C SER A 185 22.42 26.65 -51.44
N ALA A 186 23.46 25.92 -51.02
CA ALA A 186 23.33 24.55 -50.54
C ALA A 186 22.55 24.47 -49.21
N ILE A 187 22.81 25.39 -48.28
CA ILE A 187 22.07 25.47 -47.01
C ILE A 187 20.58 25.75 -47.29
N ALA A 188 20.28 26.72 -48.17
CA ALA A 188 18.91 27.00 -48.59
C ALA A 188 18.29 25.83 -49.38
N GLY A 189 19.08 25.17 -50.21
CA GLY A 189 18.68 24.02 -51.03
C GLY A 189 18.24 22.82 -50.18
N PHE A 190 18.94 22.54 -49.07
CA PHE A 190 18.53 21.52 -48.11
C PHE A 190 17.16 21.80 -47.48
N HIS A 191 16.75 23.07 -47.39
CA HIS A 191 15.41 23.44 -46.93
C HIS A 191 14.33 23.17 -47.98
N ASN A 192 14.68 23.30 -49.27
CA ASN A 192 13.77 23.22 -50.40
C ASN A 192 13.94 21.91 -51.18
N LEU A 193 14.35 20.83 -50.52
CA LEU A 193 14.50 19.53 -51.16
C LEU A 193 13.17 19.03 -51.73
N PRO A 194 13.18 18.38 -52.91
CA PRO A 194 12.00 17.71 -53.44
C PRO A 194 11.43 16.68 -52.47
N SER A 195 10.10 16.50 -52.45
CA SER A 195 9.40 15.64 -51.48
C SER A 195 9.81 14.17 -51.48
N HIS A 196 10.50 13.69 -52.53
CA HIS A 196 11.00 12.30 -52.62
C HIS A 196 12.35 12.09 -51.92
N ILE A 197 13.07 13.16 -51.59
CA ILE A 197 14.33 13.11 -50.85
C ILE A 197 14.01 13.42 -49.38
N PRO A 198 14.44 12.60 -48.42
CA PRO A 198 14.18 12.86 -47.01
C PRO A 198 14.90 14.14 -46.56
N SER A 199 14.19 15.03 -45.88
CA SER A 199 14.80 16.23 -45.31
C SER A 199 15.78 15.86 -44.19
N PRO A 200 16.97 16.49 -44.11
CA PRO A 200 17.90 16.24 -43.04
C PRO A 200 17.40 16.80 -41.70
N ASP A 201 17.67 16.08 -40.62
CA ASP A 201 17.38 16.52 -39.24
C ASP A 201 18.46 17.46 -38.71
N LEU A 202 19.65 17.39 -39.32
CA LEU A 202 20.87 18.10 -38.93
C LEU A 202 21.73 18.37 -40.15
N LEU A 203 22.34 19.56 -40.23
CA LEU A 203 23.34 19.89 -41.24
C LEU A 203 24.73 20.01 -40.62
N ILE A 204 25.74 19.58 -41.37
CA ILE A 204 27.15 19.80 -41.07
C ILE A 204 27.74 20.60 -42.22
N VAL A 205 28.24 21.80 -41.92
CA VAL A 205 29.03 22.59 -42.88
C VAL A 205 30.49 22.37 -42.53
N ALA A 206 31.25 21.74 -43.43
CA ALA A 206 32.59 21.26 -43.10
C ALA A 206 33.63 21.63 -44.13
N ARG A 207 34.81 21.97 -43.61
CA ARG A 207 36.05 22.11 -44.37
C ARG A 207 37.24 21.75 -43.48
N GLY A 208 38.32 21.26 -44.10
CA GLY A 208 39.60 21.06 -43.42
C GLY A 208 40.28 22.38 -43.05
N GLY A 209 41.46 22.27 -42.45
CA GLY A 209 42.31 23.43 -42.19
C GLY A 209 42.78 24.13 -43.47
N GLY A 210 43.18 25.38 -43.33
CA GLY A 210 43.69 26.21 -44.42
C GLY A 210 44.16 27.55 -43.89
N SER A 211 44.72 28.36 -44.78
CA SER A 211 45.03 29.76 -44.49
C SER A 211 43.76 30.59 -44.17
N VAL A 212 43.90 31.81 -43.68
CA VAL A 212 42.74 32.69 -43.41
C VAL A 212 42.04 33.06 -44.72
N GLU A 213 42.82 33.22 -45.79
CA GLU A 213 42.39 33.47 -47.17
C GLU A 213 41.56 32.30 -47.70
N ASP A 214 42.03 31.10 -47.43
CA ASP A 214 41.34 29.88 -47.73
C ASP A 214 39.96 29.91 -47.08
N LEU A 215 39.88 30.04 -45.75
CA LEU A 215 38.63 29.98 -44.97
C LEU A 215 37.70 31.19 -45.16
N TRP A 216 38.09 32.17 -45.98
CA TRP A 216 37.38 33.44 -46.09
C TRP A 216 35.92 33.31 -46.55
N ALA A 217 35.61 32.32 -47.39
CA ALA A 217 34.25 32.07 -47.87
C ALA A 217 33.22 31.87 -46.74
N PHE A 218 33.65 31.38 -45.56
CA PHE A 218 32.80 31.17 -44.39
C PHE A 218 32.62 32.44 -43.52
N ASN A 219 33.33 33.51 -43.87
CA ASN A 219 33.20 34.84 -43.27
C ASN A 219 32.38 35.80 -44.15
N GLU A 220 31.90 35.35 -45.31
CA GLU A 220 31.04 36.16 -46.17
C GLU A 220 29.62 36.29 -45.59
N GLU A 221 29.03 37.47 -45.81
CA GLU A 221 27.73 37.83 -45.26
C GLU A 221 26.62 36.88 -45.70
N GLU A 222 26.63 36.47 -46.97
CA GLU A 222 25.61 35.57 -47.52
C GLU A 222 25.57 34.21 -46.81
N VAL A 223 26.74 33.66 -46.44
CA VAL A 223 26.83 32.38 -45.72
C VAL A 223 26.35 32.53 -44.28
N VAL A 224 26.78 33.59 -43.60
CA VAL A 224 26.36 33.92 -42.23
C VAL A 224 24.84 34.07 -42.16
N ARG A 225 24.24 34.83 -43.08
CA ARG A 225 22.79 35.02 -43.12
C ARG A 225 22.05 33.73 -43.50
N ALA A 226 22.59 32.91 -44.40
CA ALA A 226 22.01 31.62 -44.74
C ALA A 226 21.95 30.67 -43.52
N VAL A 227 23.02 30.60 -42.71
CA VAL A 227 23.02 29.81 -41.46
C VAL A 227 22.04 30.39 -40.44
N ALA A 228 22.03 31.72 -40.24
CA ALA A 228 21.13 32.36 -39.28
C ALA A 228 19.64 32.17 -39.62
N ALA A 229 19.31 32.04 -40.92
CA ALA A 229 17.96 31.80 -41.42
C ALA A 229 17.60 30.31 -41.56
N ALA A 230 18.58 29.41 -41.46
CA ALA A 230 18.37 27.98 -41.64
C ALA A 230 17.37 27.46 -40.60
N LYS A 231 16.40 26.63 -41.02
CA LYS A 231 15.42 26.01 -40.12
C LYS A 231 15.96 24.74 -39.44
N ILE A 232 16.81 24.02 -40.14
CA ILE A 232 17.47 22.79 -39.70
C ILE A 232 18.69 23.18 -38.84
N PRO A 233 18.94 22.53 -37.70
CA PRO A 233 20.11 22.84 -36.89
C PRO A 233 21.41 22.59 -37.67
N ILE A 234 22.43 23.41 -37.43
CA ILE A 234 23.71 23.40 -38.14
C ILE A 234 24.88 23.26 -37.17
N ILE A 235 25.76 22.30 -37.46
CA ILE A 235 27.09 22.20 -36.88
C ILE A 235 28.10 22.80 -37.86
N SER A 236 28.82 23.84 -37.43
CA SER A 236 29.99 24.34 -38.17
C SER A 236 31.21 23.51 -37.80
N ALA A 237 31.94 23.04 -38.81
CA ALA A 237 33.16 22.25 -38.68
C ALA A 237 34.22 22.77 -39.66
N VAL A 238 34.53 24.06 -39.53
CA VAL A 238 35.43 24.81 -40.41
C VAL A 238 36.69 25.19 -39.63
N GLY A 239 37.86 24.79 -40.14
CA GLY A 239 39.15 25.12 -39.52
C GLY A 239 39.52 24.25 -38.31
N HIS A 240 40.50 24.70 -37.52
CA HIS A 240 40.90 24.11 -36.24
C HIS A 240 40.51 25.00 -35.04
N GLU A 241 40.93 24.64 -33.82
CA GLU A 241 40.59 25.38 -32.60
C GLU A 241 40.90 26.89 -32.69
N THR A 242 41.99 27.27 -33.34
CA THR A 242 42.45 28.66 -33.54
C THR A 242 41.73 29.42 -34.65
N ASP A 243 41.10 28.72 -35.59
CA ASP A 243 40.65 29.28 -36.85
C ASP A 243 39.15 29.59 -36.80
N THR A 244 38.73 30.43 -35.84
CA THR A 244 37.30 30.75 -35.70
C THR A 244 36.80 31.62 -36.85
N THR A 245 35.75 31.15 -37.51
CA THR A 245 35.08 31.86 -38.61
C THR A 245 33.75 32.46 -38.15
N LEU A 246 33.16 33.38 -38.91
CA LEU A 246 31.88 34.00 -38.54
C LEU A 246 30.74 32.99 -38.49
N ILE A 247 30.74 31.98 -39.37
CA ILE A 247 29.75 30.90 -39.35
C ILE A 247 29.78 30.11 -38.04
N ASP A 248 30.94 29.97 -37.36
CA ASP A 248 31.06 29.27 -36.07
C ASP A 248 30.28 29.98 -34.95
N TYR A 249 30.17 31.30 -35.00
CA TYR A 249 29.43 32.08 -34.01
C TYR A 249 27.92 31.93 -34.21
N VAL A 250 27.47 31.84 -35.46
CA VAL A 250 26.06 31.79 -35.85
C VAL A 250 25.50 30.37 -35.76
N ALA A 251 26.32 29.35 -36.05
CA ALA A 251 25.91 27.95 -36.00
C ALA A 251 25.45 27.55 -34.59
N ASP A 252 24.55 26.57 -34.54
CA ASP A 252 23.98 26.07 -33.29
C ASP A 252 25.04 25.40 -32.42
N LYS A 253 25.98 24.71 -33.07
CA LYS A 253 27.19 24.18 -32.44
C LYS A 253 28.40 24.36 -33.35
N ARG A 254 29.54 24.63 -32.71
CA ARG A 254 30.86 24.59 -33.33
C ARG A 254 31.52 23.26 -33.01
N ALA A 255 32.12 22.64 -34.01
CA ALA A 255 33.02 21.51 -33.90
C ALA A 255 34.44 21.95 -34.32
N PRO A 256 35.48 21.60 -33.54
CA PRO A 256 36.85 21.98 -33.85
C PRO A 256 37.45 21.23 -35.06
N THR A 257 36.84 20.11 -35.45
CA THR A 257 37.26 19.30 -36.60
C THR A 257 36.06 18.65 -37.28
N PRO A 258 36.18 18.24 -38.56
CA PRO A 258 35.14 17.48 -39.24
C PRO A 258 34.76 16.18 -38.53
N THR A 259 35.74 15.46 -37.96
CA THR A 259 35.48 14.24 -37.19
C THR A 259 34.74 14.54 -35.89
N ALA A 260 35.11 15.61 -35.18
CA ALA A 260 34.40 16.05 -33.98
C ALA A 260 32.96 16.48 -34.29
N ALA A 261 32.68 16.96 -35.50
CA ALA A 261 31.31 17.28 -35.92
C ALA A 261 30.41 16.02 -35.95
N ALA A 262 30.93 14.92 -36.48
CA ALA A 262 30.23 13.64 -36.45
C ALA A 262 30.06 13.10 -35.01
N GLU A 263 31.04 13.35 -34.13
CA GLU A 263 30.95 12.99 -32.72
C GLU A 263 29.96 13.86 -31.93
N ILE A 264 29.77 15.13 -32.30
CA ILE A 264 28.75 15.96 -31.68
C ILE A 264 27.35 15.58 -32.21
N ALA A 265 27.27 15.19 -33.48
CA ALA A 265 26.02 14.87 -34.17
C ALA A 265 25.36 13.56 -33.70
N LEU A 266 26.15 12.56 -33.29
CA LEU A 266 25.65 11.19 -33.10
C LEU A 266 26.17 10.55 -31.81
N PRO A 267 25.34 9.80 -31.06
CA PRO A 267 25.79 9.02 -29.91
C PRO A 267 26.59 7.78 -30.35
N VAL A 268 27.21 7.08 -29.40
CA VAL A 268 27.93 5.83 -29.65
C VAL A 268 26.95 4.64 -29.62
N LYS A 269 26.84 3.90 -30.74
CA LYS A 269 25.92 2.75 -30.89
C LYS A 269 26.12 1.71 -29.79
N ARG A 270 27.36 1.34 -29.47
CA ARG A 270 27.69 0.33 -28.46
C ARG A 270 27.19 0.71 -27.06
N GLU A 271 27.20 2.00 -26.71
CA GLU A 271 26.66 2.47 -25.43
C GLU A 271 25.14 2.34 -25.39
N LEU A 272 24.46 2.63 -26.51
CA LEU A 272 23.02 2.43 -26.62
C LEU A 272 22.64 0.95 -26.52
N GLU A 273 23.36 0.07 -27.20
CA GLU A 273 23.18 -1.38 -27.10
C GLU A 273 23.38 -1.89 -25.67
N ALA A 274 24.47 -1.46 -25.01
CA ALA A 274 24.73 -1.81 -23.62
C ALA A 274 23.62 -1.32 -22.68
N LYS A 275 23.10 -0.10 -22.90
CA LYS A 275 21.98 0.45 -22.12
C LYS A 275 20.69 -0.32 -22.33
N VAL A 276 20.38 -0.73 -23.56
CA VAL A 276 19.22 -1.57 -23.86
C VAL A 276 19.36 -2.93 -23.19
N GLN A 277 20.53 -3.56 -23.26
CA GLN A 277 20.81 -4.83 -22.60
C GLN A 277 20.63 -4.73 -21.08
N GLN A 278 21.20 -3.69 -20.45
CA GLN A 278 21.05 -3.45 -19.02
C GLN A 278 19.57 -3.28 -18.61
N LEU A 279 18.79 -2.55 -19.43
CA LEU A 279 17.34 -2.39 -19.20
C LEU A 279 16.59 -3.72 -19.35
N GLN A 280 16.98 -4.56 -20.31
CA GLN A 280 16.42 -5.90 -20.50
C GLN A 280 16.72 -6.81 -19.30
N GLU A 281 17.97 -6.86 -18.82
CA GLU A 281 18.38 -7.64 -17.65
C GLU A 281 17.64 -7.20 -16.38
N ARG A 282 17.50 -5.88 -16.19
CA ARG A 282 16.74 -5.32 -15.09
C ARG A 282 15.25 -5.68 -15.18
N LEU A 283 14.66 -5.62 -16.37
CA LEU A 283 13.25 -5.98 -16.59
C LEU A 283 13.02 -7.48 -16.35
N ALA A 284 13.92 -8.34 -16.84
CA ALA A 284 13.90 -9.78 -16.64
C ALA A 284 13.96 -10.18 -15.15
N THR A 285 14.63 -9.37 -14.33
CA THR A 285 14.70 -9.60 -12.87
C THR A 285 13.54 -8.96 -12.11
N ALA A 286 13.16 -7.74 -12.48
CA ALA A 286 12.15 -6.97 -11.74
C ALA A 286 10.74 -7.55 -11.88
N LEU A 287 10.37 -8.02 -13.07
CA LEU A 287 9.01 -8.54 -13.32
C LEU A 287 8.71 -9.80 -12.48
N PRO A 288 9.53 -10.87 -12.51
CA PRO A 288 9.29 -12.06 -11.69
C PRO A 288 9.23 -11.74 -10.20
N ASN A 289 10.11 -10.87 -9.70
CA ASN A 289 10.12 -10.47 -8.30
C ASN A 289 8.84 -9.71 -7.91
N LEU A 290 8.36 -8.82 -8.79
CA LEU A 290 7.10 -8.10 -8.59
C LEU A 290 5.90 -9.06 -8.58
N PHE A 291 5.83 -10.00 -9.52
CA PHE A 291 4.79 -11.03 -9.54
C PHE A 291 4.84 -11.93 -8.31
N ALA A 292 6.02 -12.40 -7.90
CA ALA A 292 6.19 -13.23 -6.71
C ALA A 292 5.73 -12.49 -5.44
N ARG A 293 6.04 -11.19 -5.33
CA ARG A 293 5.58 -10.35 -4.20
C ARG A 293 4.05 -10.24 -4.16
N TYR A 294 3.40 -9.95 -5.29
CA TYR A 294 1.95 -9.83 -5.35
C TYR A 294 1.25 -11.19 -5.13
N GLN A 295 1.78 -12.28 -5.69
CA GLN A 295 1.27 -13.63 -5.42
C GLN A 295 1.36 -13.98 -3.93
N LEU A 296 2.47 -13.63 -3.26
CA LEU A 296 2.61 -13.83 -1.82
C LEU A 296 1.61 -12.98 -1.02
N GLN A 297 1.40 -11.72 -1.41
CA GLN A 297 0.40 -10.86 -0.76
C GLN A 297 -1.02 -11.40 -0.93
N LEU A 298 -1.39 -11.85 -2.13
CA LEU A 298 -2.69 -12.47 -2.39
C LEU A 298 -2.89 -13.75 -1.58
N ARG A 299 -1.87 -14.62 -1.51
CA ARG A 299 -1.94 -15.83 -0.67
C ARG A 299 -2.11 -15.49 0.81
N LYS A 300 -1.37 -14.50 1.32
CA LYS A 300 -1.52 -14.03 2.71
C LYS A 300 -2.91 -13.48 2.98
N ALA A 301 -3.45 -12.67 2.07
CA ALA A 301 -4.80 -12.13 2.17
C ALA A 301 -5.85 -13.24 2.14
N ALA A 302 -5.72 -14.22 1.25
CA ALA A 302 -6.63 -15.36 1.15
C ALA A 302 -6.64 -16.20 2.44
N VAL A 303 -5.47 -16.53 3.00
CA VAL A 303 -5.37 -17.23 4.29
C VAL A 303 -5.93 -16.37 5.44
N GLY A 304 -5.68 -15.06 5.42
CA GLY A 304 -6.24 -14.12 6.39
C GLY A 304 -7.76 -14.11 6.38
N LEU A 305 -8.37 -14.11 5.20
CA LEU A 305 -9.83 -14.14 5.03
C LEU A 305 -10.43 -15.46 5.54
N GLN A 306 -9.80 -16.60 5.24
CA GLN A 306 -10.23 -17.91 5.76
C GLN A 306 -10.19 -17.95 7.30
N ARG A 307 -9.13 -17.41 7.92
CA ARG A 307 -9.03 -17.32 9.39
C ARG A 307 -10.09 -16.40 9.99
N ALA A 308 -10.38 -15.27 9.34
CA ALA A 308 -11.44 -14.37 9.77
C ALA A 308 -12.80 -15.08 9.75
N GLN A 309 -13.11 -15.82 8.68
CA GLN A 309 -14.33 -16.62 8.59
C GLN A 309 -14.42 -17.65 9.72
N GLN A 310 -13.35 -18.41 9.99
CA GLN A 310 -13.32 -19.39 11.08
C GLN A 310 -13.55 -18.76 12.46
N ILE A 311 -13.05 -17.55 12.70
CA ILE A 311 -13.31 -16.81 13.96
C ILE A 311 -14.80 -16.45 14.05
N VAL A 312 -15.38 -15.92 12.98
CA VAL A 312 -16.81 -15.57 12.93
C VAL A 312 -17.67 -16.82 13.15
N ASP A 313 -17.38 -17.93 12.47
CA ASP A 313 -18.13 -19.18 12.61
C ASP A 313 -18.04 -19.73 14.04
N ARG A 314 -16.86 -19.66 14.67
CA ARG A 314 -16.64 -20.06 16.06
C ARG A 314 -17.45 -19.19 17.02
N LEU A 315 -17.39 -17.87 16.87
CA LEU A 315 -18.12 -16.93 17.73
C LEU A 315 -19.64 -17.10 17.56
N THR A 316 -20.11 -17.26 16.33
CA THR A 316 -21.53 -17.49 16.01
C THR A 316 -22.01 -18.80 16.64
N SER A 317 -21.22 -19.88 16.51
CA SER A 317 -21.53 -21.17 17.13
C SER A 317 -21.51 -21.10 18.65
N HIS A 318 -20.59 -20.34 19.24
CA HIS A 318 -20.54 -20.14 20.69
C HIS A 318 -21.78 -19.38 21.18
N MET A 319 -22.15 -18.29 20.51
CA MET A 319 -23.37 -17.53 20.83
C MET A 319 -24.63 -18.40 20.72
N ALA A 320 -24.77 -19.20 19.65
CA ALA A 320 -25.90 -20.12 19.50
C ALA A 320 -25.96 -21.15 20.65
N ASN A 321 -24.82 -21.73 21.04
CA ASN A 321 -24.75 -22.66 22.17
C ASN A 321 -25.12 -22.00 23.50
N VAL A 322 -24.64 -20.79 23.76
CA VAL A 322 -25.00 -20.03 24.97
C VAL A 322 -26.50 -19.70 24.98
N ALA A 323 -27.07 -19.27 23.85
CA ALA A 323 -28.49 -18.99 23.72
C ALA A 323 -29.35 -20.23 23.99
N LEU A 324 -28.99 -21.39 23.42
CA LEU A 324 -29.68 -22.66 23.69
C LEU A 324 -29.59 -23.05 25.17
N ARG A 325 -28.39 -22.98 25.77
CA ARG A 325 -28.19 -23.30 27.20
C ARG A 325 -29.01 -22.39 28.09
N LEU A 326 -29.06 -21.09 27.77
CA LEU A 326 -29.88 -20.12 28.50
C LEU A 326 -31.35 -20.50 28.41
N GLY A 327 -31.87 -20.75 27.20
CA GLY A 327 -33.25 -21.19 26.97
C GLY A 327 -33.61 -22.43 27.79
N TYR A 328 -32.78 -23.48 27.73
CA TYR A 328 -33.01 -24.69 28.52
C TYR A 328 -32.94 -24.45 30.03
N SER A 329 -32.01 -23.59 30.50
CA SER A 329 -31.89 -23.28 31.92
C SER A 329 -33.10 -22.48 32.44
N MET A 330 -33.63 -21.55 31.64
CA MET A 330 -34.83 -20.79 31.96
C MET A 330 -36.05 -21.71 31.99
N GLN A 331 -36.20 -22.59 30.99
CA GLN A 331 -37.28 -23.58 30.97
C GLN A 331 -37.21 -24.52 32.17
N ARG A 332 -36.01 -25.00 32.53
CA ARG A 332 -35.81 -25.87 33.70
C ARG A 332 -36.14 -25.14 35.01
N MET A 333 -35.70 -23.88 35.15
CA MET A 333 -36.02 -23.05 36.30
C MET A 333 -37.53 -22.83 36.44
N TRP A 334 -38.20 -22.51 35.33
CA TRP A 334 -39.64 -22.35 35.28
C TRP A 334 -40.38 -23.63 35.68
N SER A 335 -40.04 -24.76 35.07
CA SER A 335 -40.62 -26.06 35.40
C SER A 335 -40.42 -26.43 36.87
N TYR A 336 -39.23 -26.18 37.42
CA TYR A 336 -38.95 -26.40 38.85
C TYR A 336 -39.82 -25.52 39.74
N LYS A 337 -39.93 -24.22 39.45
CA LYS A 337 -40.79 -23.30 40.21
C LYS A 337 -42.26 -23.70 40.13
N ASN A 338 -42.74 -24.10 38.95
CA ASN A 338 -44.10 -24.63 38.78
C ASN A 338 -44.34 -25.91 39.58
N GLN A 339 -43.36 -26.83 39.62
CA GLN A 339 -43.47 -28.04 40.42
C GLN A 339 -43.57 -27.73 41.92
N VAL A 340 -42.74 -26.81 42.43
CA VAL A 340 -42.82 -26.34 43.82
C VAL A 340 -44.18 -25.70 44.10
N TYR A 341 -44.67 -24.83 43.20
CA TYR A 341 -45.98 -24.20 43.32
C TYR A 341 -47.12 -25.22 43.37
N MET A 342 -47.09 -26.25 42.51
CA MET A 342 -48.06 -27.33 42.51
C MET A 342 -48.06 -28.14 43.82
N VAL A 343 -46.89 -28.36 44.43
CA VAL A 343 -46.80 -29.03 45.74
C VAL A 343 -47.45 -28.18 46.84
N VAL A 344 -47.22 -26.85 46.83
CA VAL A 344 -47.81 -25.94 47.82
C VAL A 344 -49.33 -25.88 47.66
N ILE A 345 -49.84 -25.75 46.43
CA ILE A 345 -51.29 -25.79 46.16
C ILE A 345 -51.91 -27.10 46.62
N ASN A 346 -51.30 -28.25 46.30
CA ASN A 346 -51.85 -29.56 46.63
C ASN A 346 -51.83 -29.87 48.14
N ARG A 347 -51.11 -29.10 48.96
CA ARG A 347 -51.19 -29.19 50.43
C ARG A 347 -52.45 -28.54 50.99
N ILE A 348 -53.06 -27.59 50.27
CA ILE A 348 -54.27 -26.90 50.69
C ILE A 348 -55.42 -27.44 49.85
N GLN A 349 -55.87 -28.67 50.15
CA GLN A 349 -57.07 -29.25 49.54
C GLN A 349 -58.17 -29.39 50.61
N PRO A 350 -59.19 -28.51 50.59
CA PRO A 350 -60.34 -28.57 51.50
C PRO A 350 -60.99 -29.97 51.54
N HIS A 351 -61.02 -30.63 50.38
CA HIS A 351 -61.61 -31.95 50.21
C HIS A 351 -60.95 -33.04 51.08
N LYS A 352 -59.63 -33.01 51.28
CA LYS A 352 -58.95 -33.97 52.17
C LYS A 352 -59.33 -33.77 53.64
N LEU A 353 -59.58 -32.51 54.03
CA LEU A 353 -60.03 -32.18 55.37
C LEU A 353 -61.48 -32.65 55.61
N GLU A 354 -62.35 -32.47 54.61
CA GLU A 354 -63.74 -32.95 54.65
C GLU A 354 -63.82 -34.47 54.79
N VAL A 355 -63.04 -35.22 54.02
CA VAL A 355 -63.00 -36.69 54.10
C VAL A 355 -62.48 -37.16 55.47
N LEU A 356 -61.42 -36.53 56.00
CA LEU A 356 -60.90 -36.85 57.34
C LEU A 356 -61.93 -36.55 58.45
N LEU A 357 -62.61 -35.41 58.36
CA LEU A 357 -63.67 -35.04 59.30
C LEU A 357 -64.83 -36.05 59.25
N ALA A 358 -65.29 -36.43 58.06
CA ALA A 358 -66.34 -37.43 57.88
C ALA A 358 -65.96 -38.82 58.46
N GLN A 359 -64.71 -39.25 58.29
CA GLN A 359 -64.23 -40.51 58.88
C GLN A 359 -64.19 -40.44 60.41
N ARG A 360 -63.73 -39.32 60.96
CA ARG A 360 -63.64 -39.14 62.42
C ARG A 360 -65.02 -39.04 63.07
N THR A 361 -65.97 -38.34 62.46
CA THR A 361 -67.35 -38.28 62.96
C THR A 361 -68.02 -39.65 62.92
N HIS A 362 -67.84 -40.42 61.85
CA HIS A 362 -68.38 -41.77 61.76
C HIS A 362 -67.82 -42.71 62.84
N ALA A 363 -66.50 -42.66 63.10
CA ALA A 363 -65.88 -43.44 64.16
C ALA A 363 -66.40 -43.05 65.56
N LEU A 364 -66.67 -41.77 65.78
CA LEU A 364 -67.19 -41.25 67.04
C LEU A 364 -68.64 -41.71 67.28
N VAL A 365 -69.47 -41.68 66.25
CA VAL A 365 -70.84 -42.23 66.31
C VAL A 365 -70.82 -43.72 66.62
N HIS A 366 -69.97 -44.50 65.94
CA HIS A 366 -69.88 -45.94 66.15
C HIS A 366 -69.36 -46.33 67.55
N THR A 367 -68.46 -45.54 68.13
CA THR A 367 -67.99 -45.76 69.50
C THR A 367 -69.06 -45.40 70.54
N ALA A 368 -69.80 -44.32 70.32
CA ALA A 368 -70.91 -43.92 71.18
C ALA A 368 -72.04 -44.97 71.21
N THR A 369 -72.43 -45.53 70.06
CA THR A 369 -73.47 -46.56 69.98
C THR A 369 -73.05 -47.87 70.67
N ARG A 370 -71.79 -48.27 70.53
CA ARG A 370 -71.24 -49.44 71.24
C ARG A 370 -71.19 -49.25 72.76
N LEU A 371 -70.85 -48.05 73.22
CA LEU A 371 -70.85 -47.75 74.66
C LEU A 371 -72.27 -47.84 75.23
N HIS A 372 -73.24 -47.24 74.54
CA HIS A 372 -74.63 -47.24 74.96
C HIS A 372 -75.21 -48.66 75.06
N SER A 373 -74.99 -49.50 74.04
CA SER A 373 -75.47 -50.89 74.06
C SER A 373 -74.81 -51.71 75.17
N ARG A 374 -73.51 -51.51 75.42
CA ARG A 374 -72.81 -52.22 76.49
C ARG A 374 -73.29 -51.80 77.89
N MET A 375 -73.54 -50.52 78.10
CA MET A 375 -74.10 -50.03 79.37
C MET A 375 -75.46 -50.66 79.65
N LYS A 376 -76.35 -50.71 78.65
CA LYS A 376 -77.67 -51.34 78.78
C LYS A 376 -77.56 -52.81 79.18
N SER A 377 -76.72 -53.60 78.50
CA SER A 377 -76.53 -55.01 78.84
C SER A 377 -75.99 -55.26 80.27
N VAL A 378 -75.16 -54.35 80.80
CA VAL A 378 -74.64 -54.47 82.18
C VAL A 378 -75.77 -54.23 83.19
N VAL A 379 -76.61 -53.22 82.97
CA VAL A 379 -77.76 -52.92 83.83
C VAL A 379 -78.74 -54.08 83.85
N ASP A 380 -79.08 -54.63 82.67
CA ASP A 380 -80.00 -55.76 82.54
C ASP A 380 -79.49 -57.00 83.29
N ALA A 381 -78.17 -57.27 83.24
CA ALA A 381 -77.55 -58.38 83.95
C ALA A 381 -77.61 -58.23 85.49
N PHE A 382 -77.42 -57.01 86.00
CA PHE A 382 -77.57 -56.72 87.43
C PHE A 382 -79.01 -56.89 87.90
N ALA A 383 -79.98 -56.40 87.13
CA ALA A 383 -81.40 -56.55 87.43
C ALA A 383 -81.79 -58.04 87.53
N ALA A 384 -81.34 -58.88 86.58
CA ALA A 384 -81.60 -60.31 86.61
C ALA A 384 -81.03 -60.99 87.88
N ARG A 385 -79.81 -60.61 88.30
CA ARG A 385 -79.16 -61.17 89.50
C ARG A 385 -79.87 -60.77 90.79
N PHE A 386 -80.43 -59.55 90.84
CA PHE A 386 -81.19 -59.07 91.99
C PHE A 386 -82.46 -59.87 92.20
N VAL A 387 -83.23 -60.11 91.13
CA VAL A 387 -84.46 -60.92 91.18
C VAL A 387 -84.20 -62.33 91.73
N LEU A 388 -83.12 -62.97 91.27
CA LEU A 388 -82.77 -64.32 91.69
C LEU A 388 -82.33 -64.41 93.16
N SER A 389 -81.71 -63.34 93.67
CA SER A 389 -81.33 -63.27 95.09
C SER A 389 -82.56 -63.09 96.00
N GLY A 390 -83.59 -62.39 95.54
CA GLY A 390 -84.85 -62.22 96.28
C GLY A 390 -85.62 -63.53 96.48
N THR A 391 -85.70 -64.37 95.44
CA THR A 391 -86.42 -65.65 95.51
C THR A 391 -85.76 -66.67 96.45
N LEU A 392 -84.42 -66.65 96.55
CA LEU A 392 -83.69 -67.49 97.50
C LEU A 392 -83.98 -67.09 98.94
N LEU A 393 -84.10 -65.80 99.25
CA LEU A 393 -84.36 -65.30 100.60
C LEU A 393 -85.71 -65.81 101.16
N GLU A 394 -86.75 -65.85 100.34
CA GLU A 394 -88.08 -66.34 100.74
C GLU A 394 -88.12 -67.83 101.11
N SER A 395 -87.18 -68.62 100.60
CA SER A 395 -87.14 -70.08 100.83
C SER A 395 -86.59 -70.49 102.20
N TYR A 396 -85.85 -69.60 102.89
CA TYR A 396 -85.21 -69.88 104.18
C TYR A 396 -86.02 -69.45 105.42
N HIS A 397 -87.22 -68.88 105.25
CA HIS A 397 -88.01 -68.34 106.37
C HIS A 397 -88.79 -69.44 107.14
N TYR A 398 -88.57 -69.56 108.46
CA TYR A 398 -89.04 -70.71 109.26
C TYR A 398 -90.57 -70.84 109.42
N HIS A 399 -91.34 -69.79 109.18
CA HIS A 399 -92.81 -69.83 109.23
C HIS A 399 -93.41 -70.77 108.16
N LYS A 400 -92.78 -70.91 106.98
CA LYS A 400 -93.20 -71.90 105.97
C LYS A 400 -92.92 -73.34 106.40
N VAL A 401 -92.04 -73.56 107.38
CA VAL A 401 -91.74 -74.89 107.92
C VAL A 401 -92.80 -75.29 108.96
N LEU A 402 -93.28 -74.36 109.78
CA LEU A 402 -94.42 -74.59 110.71
C LEU A 402 -95.72 -74.90 109.95
N ALA A 403 -95.98 -74.21 108.83
CA ALA A 403 -97.14 -74.46 107.96
C ALA A 403 -97.15 -75.86 107.32
N ARG A 404 -96.05 -76.61 107.38
CA ARG A 404 -95.92 -77.99 106.86
C ARG A 404 -96.21 -79.08 107.91
N GLY A 405 -96.78 -78.71 109.07
CA GLY A 405 -97.22 -79.66 110.10
C GLY A 405 -96.17 -80.02 111.15
N PHE A 406 -95.05 -79.28 111.21
CA PHE A 406 -94.04 -79.43 112.26
C PHE A 406 -94.36 -78.49 113.43
N ALA A 407 -94.12 -78.95 114.65
CA ALA A 407 -94.27 -78.14 115.86
C ALA A 407 -92.91 -77.84 116.50
N ILE A 408 -92.74 -76.64 117.04
CA ILE A 408 -91.54 -76.24 117.77
C ILE A 408 -91.79 -76.43 119.26
N VAL A 409 -90.99 -77.29 119.90
CA VAL A 409 -91.06 -77.51 121.35
C VAL A 409 -90.12 -76.53 122.04
N ARG A 410 -90.59 -75.78 123.03
CA ARG A 410 -89.84 -74.81 123.83
C ARG A 410 -89.94 -75.12 125.33
N ASN A 411 -88.93 -74.74 126.10
CA ASN A 411 -88.98 -74.81 127.56
C ASN A 411 -89.65 -73.55 128.16
N LYS A 412 -89.82 -73.49 129.50
CA LYS A 412 -90.37 -72.32 130.23
C LYS A 412 -89.66 -70.98 129.98
N THR A 413 -88.46 -70.99 129.41
CA THR A 413 -87.66 -69.78 129.06
C THR A 413 -87.71 -69.42 127.57
N GLY A 414 -88.51 -70.11 126.75
CA GLY A 414 -88.69 -69.81 125.32
C GLY A 414 -87.60 -70.37 124.39
N LYS A 415 -86.63 -71.13 124.91
CA LYS A 415 -85.59 -71.80 124.11
C LYS A 415 -86.11 -73.11 123.52
N VAL A 416 -85.80 -73.35 122.23
CA VAL A 416 -86.22 -74.55 121.50
C VAL A 416 -85.49 -75.78 122.03
N VAL A 417 -86.26 -76.80 122.38
CA VAL A 417 -85.79 -78.08 122.89
C VAL A 417 -85.63 -79.02 121.71
N ARG A 418 -84.40 -79.48 121.45
CA ARG A 418 -84.08 -80.33 120.29
C ARG A 418 -83.82 -81.80 120.65
N ALA A 419 -83.73 -82.11 121.94
CA ALA A 419 -83.34 -83.43 122.43
C ALA A 419 -84.21 -83.88 123.60
N VAL A 420 -84.50 -85.18 123.66
CA VAL A 420 -85.38 -85.79 124.68
C VAL A 420 -84.84 -85.56 126.10
N GLY A 421 -83.53 -85.65 126.30
CA GLY A 421 -82.91 -85.39 127.61
C GLY A 421 -83.10 -83.95 128.13
N GLN A 422 -83.26 -82.98 127.23
CA GLN A 422 -83.53 -81.58 127.60
C GLN A 422 -85.01 -81.35 127.93
N ALA A 423 -85.90 -82.17 127.39
CA ALA A 423 -87.33 -82.12 127.69
C ALA A 423 -87.60 -82.64 129.11
N ILE A 424 -86.96 -83.76 129.48
CA ILE A 424 -87.10 -84.38 130.82
C ILE A 424 -86.63 -83.44 131.93
N ALA A 425 -85.46 -82.79 131.76
CA ALA A 425 -84.92 -81.86 132.75
C ALA A 425 -85.77 -80.59 132.96
N ALA A 426 -86.65 -80.24 132.01
CA ALA A 426 -87.49 -79.06 132.09
C ALA A 426 -88.81 -79.31 132.85
N GLY A 427 -89.24 -80.57 133.00
CA GLY A 427 -90.48 -80.99 133.67
C GLY A 427 -91.78 -80.57 132.99
N ALA A 428 -91.81 -79.41 132.33
CA ALA A 428 -92.92 -78.94 131.50
C ALA A 428 -92.40 -78.15 130.29
N VAL A 429 -93.01 -78.36 129.13
CA VAL A 429 -92.67 -77.75 127.83
C VAL A 429 -93.89 -77.12 127.17
N ASN A 430 -93.65 -76.11 126.33
CA ASN A 430 -94.66 -75.46 125.50
C ASN A 430 -94.41 -75.86 124.03
N ILE A 431 -95.42 -76.40 123.37
CA ILE A 431 -95.37 -76.85 121.98
C ILE A 431 -96.11 -75.83 121.11
N GLU A 432 -95.40 -75.22 120.17
CA GLU A 432 -95.88 -74.18 119.25
C GLU A 432 -96.16 -74.79 117.86
N PHE A 433 -97.42 -74.76 117.44
CA PHE A 433 -97.92 -75.16 116.13
C PHE A 433 -98.12 -73.93 115.23
N ALA A 434 -98.47 -74.16 113.96
CA ALA A 434 -98.74 -73.07 113.02
C ALA A 434 -99.92 -72.18 113.44
N ASP A 435 -100.83 -72.70 114.26
CA ASP A 435 -102.12 -72.09 114.63
C ASP A 435 -102.27 -71.81 116.14
N GLY A 436 -101.32 -72.21 116.98
CA GLY A 436 -101.39 -71.96 118.42
C GLY A 436 -100.29 -72.66 119.24
N SER A 437 -100.35 -72.54 120.56
CA SER A 437 -99.35 -73.14 121.46
C SER A 437 -100.00 -73.81 122.67
N CYS A 438 -99.51 -74.98 123.09
CA CYS A 438 -100.04 -75.72 124.25
C CYS A 438 -98.94 -76.14 125.24
N ASN A 439 -99.28 -76.21 126.52
CA ASN A 439 -98.36 -76.65 127.57
C ASN A 439 -98.51 -78.16 127.84
N ALA A 440 -97.40 -78.88 127.99
CA ALA A 440 -97.36 -80.30 128.27
C ALA A 440 -96.36 -80.62 129.40
N THR A 441 -96.72 -81.54 130.29
CA THR A 441 -95.87 -82.09 131.37
C THR A 441 -95.33 -83.46 130.98
N ILE A 442 -94.10 -83.78 131.37
CA ILE A 442 -93.39 -85.00 130.95
C ILE A 442 -93.18 -85.91 132.16
N GLU A 443 -93.73 -87.12 132.14
CA GLU A 443 -93.58 -88.15 133.19
C GLU A 443 -92.54 -89.22 132.79
N GLU A 444 -91.86 -89.83 133.78
CA GLU A 444 -90.70 -90.71 133.61
C GLU A 444 -91.04 -92.05 132.92
N GLY A 445 -90.76 -92.13 131.61
CA GLY A 445 -90.72 -93.36 130.81
C GLY A 445 -89.73 -93.21 129.65
N VAL A 446 -88.56 -93.85 129.78
CA VAL A 446 -87.32 -93.68 128.99
C VAL A 446 -87.41 -94.01 127.49
N ARG A 447 -86.67 -93.28 126.63
CA ARG A 447 -85.60 -93.79 125.72
C ARG A 447 -84.96 -92.67 124.87
N VAL A 448 -83.64 -92.52 124.96
CA VAL A 448 -82.83 -91.63 124.11
C VAL A 448 -82.01 -92.48 123.14
N VAL A 449 -82.12 -92.19 121.84
CA VAL A 449 -81.27 -92.74 120.77
C VAL A 449 -80.71 -91.57 119.97
N ALA A 450 -79.41 -91.58 119.66
CA ALA A 450 -78.75 -90.58 118.81
C ALA A 450 -78.13 -91.27 117.59
N PRO A 451 -78.31 -90.71 116.37
CA PRO A 451 -77.17 -90.45 115.44
C PRO A 451 -77.47 -89.34 114.40
N GLU A 452 -76.67 -88.93 113.38
CA GLU A 452 -75.25 -88.89 112.99
C GLU A 452 -75.13 -87.98 111.71
N LYS A 453 -73.92 -87.50 111.37
CA LYS A 453 -73.59 -86.63 110.22
C LYS A 453 -73.03 -87.41 109.01
N LYS A 454 -73.17 -86.87 107.79
CA LYS A 454 -72.36 -87.24 106.60
C LYS A 454 -71.87 -86.07 105.75
N THR A 455 -70.81 -86.37 104.99
CA THR A 455 -69.72 -85.57 104.40
C THR A 455 -69.84 -85.27 102.89
N SER A 456 -68.97 -84.38 102.41
CA SER A 456 -68.78 -83.77 101.07
C SER A 456 -67.93 -84.55 100.03
N ARG A 457 -68.10 -84.26 98.71
CA ARG A 457 -67.10 -84.05 97.59
C ARG A 457 -67.87 -84.05 96.23
N GLU A 458 -67.47 -83.45 95.10
CA GLU A 458 -66.20 -83.54 94.34
C GLU A 458 -66.14 -82.53 93.12
N ARG A 459 -64.98 -82.46 92.42
CA ARG A 459 -64.55 -81.51 91.34
C ARG A 459 -64.65 -82.08 89.89
N ASP A 460 -64.47 -81.19 88.90
CA ASP A 460 -63.51 -81.24 87.75
C ASP A 460 -63.96 -81.32 86.25
N LYS A 461 -63.16 -80.59 85.42
CA LYS A 461 -62.80 -80.70 83.97
C LYS A 461 -63.63 -80.03 82.85
N GLN A 462 -63.04 -79.06 82.12
CA GLN A 462 -62.38 -79.28 80.80
C GLN A 462 -61.71 -77.99 80.24
N VAL A 463 -60.55 -78.15 79.60
CA VAL A 463 -59.63 -77.15 79.00
C VAL A 463 -59.33 -77.60 77.55
N ASP A 464 -59.09 -76.63 76.67
CA ASP A 464 -58.40 -76.68 75.35
C ASP A 464 -58.95 -77.50 74.16
N ALA A 465 -59.29 -76.80 73.06
CA ALA A 465 -58.94 -77.20 71.69
C ALA A 465 -59.11 -76.04 70.68
N LYS A 466 -58.13 -75.94 69.76
CA LYS A 466 -58.09 -75.19 68.48
C LYS A 466 -57.51 -73.76 68.47
N GLN A 467 -56.19 -73.71 68.58
CA GLN A 467 -55.35 -72.94 67.65
C GLN A 467 -54.90 -73.84 66.47
N GLN A 468 -54.60 -73.19 65.33
CA GLN A 468 -53.89 -73.67 64.13
C GLN A 468 -54.72 -74.32 63.00
N HIS A 469 -54.95 -73.53 61.95
CA HIS A 469 -54.65 -73.96 60.57
C HIS A 469 -53.92 -72.81 59.84
N LEU A 470 -52.73 -73.14 59.35
CA LEU A 470 -51.81 -72.31 58.56
C LEU A 470 -52.02 -72.57 57.05
N GLN A 471 -51.81 -71.50 56.27
CA GLN A 471 -51.19 -71.39 54.92
C GLN A 471 -51.74 -72.18 53.71
N PHE A 472 -52.15 -71.44 52.66
CA PHE A 472 -51.52 -71.38 51.33
C PHE A 472 -51.81 -70.04 50.66
#